data_AF-A0A0Q6MGE9-F1
#
_entry.id   AF-A0A0Q6MGE9-F1
#
_cell.length_a   1.000
_cell.length_b   1.000
_cell.length_c   1.000
_cell.angle_alpha   90.00
_cell.angle_beta   90.00
_cell.angle_gamma   90.00
#
_symmetry.space_group_name_H-M   'P 1'
#
loop_
_entity.id
_entity.type
_entity.pdbx_description
1 polymer ?
#
loop_
_entity_poly.entity_id
_entity_poly.type
_entity_poly.pdbx_seq_one_letter_code
_entity_poly.pdbx_strand_id
1 'polypeptide(L)' 'MRPSLRAKILDVCARKIAAKGPDVGLSFYAFFANRNDDPELLMEAAEWWIRTHKLDHFEKATKIEALVRAMDA' A
#
# COMPACT_ATOMS: atom_id res chain seq x y z
N MET A 1 -6.64 -6.83 -7.67
CA MET A 1 -5.78 -5.63 -7.67
C MET A 1 -4.96 -5.60 -8.94
N ARG A 2 -4.89 -4.46 -9.64
CA ARG A 2 -4.11 -4.29 -10.87
C ARG A 2 -2.60 -4.44 -10.61
N PRO A 3 -1.82 -4.96 -11.57
CA PRO A 3 -0.36 -5.07 -11.44
C PRO A 3 0.34 -3.73 -11.16
N SER A 4 -0.19 -2.62 -11.69
CA SER A 4 0.34 -1.27 -11.46
C SER A 4 0.20 -0.84 -10.00
N LEU A 5 -0.94 -1.11 -9.36
CA LEU A 5 -1.14 -0.83 -7.95
C LEU A 5 -0.21 -1.68 -7.08
N ARG A 6 -0.11 -2.98 -7.41
CA ARG A 6 0.79 -3.91 -6.73
C ARG A 6 2.24 -3.41 -6.74
N ALA A 7 2.76 -3.10 -7.92
CA ALA A 7 4.14 -2.62 -8.08
C ALA A 7 4.37 -1.32 -7.29
N LYS A 8 3.41 -0.39 -7.34
CA LYS A 8 3.46 0.87 -6.58
C LYS A 8 3.51 0.65 -5.07
N ILE A 9 2.68 -0.24 -4.52
CA ILE A 9 2.67 -0.53 -3.09
C ILE A 9 4.02 -1.13 -2.65
N LEU A 10 4.53 -2.11 -3.40
CA LEU A 10 5.80 -2.77 -3.08
C LEU A 10 6.98 -1.79 -3.12
N ASP A 11 7.06 -0.92 -4.15
CA ASP A 11 8.10 0.12 -4.24
C ASP A 11 8.04 1.08 -3.06
N VAL A 12 6.85 1.58 -2.70
CA VAL A 12 6.68 2.51 -1.60
C VAL A 12 7.03 1.86 -0.26
N CYS A 13 6.57 0.63 -0.01
CA CYS A 13 6.94 -0.12 1.19
C CYS A 13 8.46 -0.29 1.30
N ALA A 14 9.12 -0.75 0.24
CA ALA A 14 10.57 -0.94 0.22
C ALA A 14 11.32 0.37 0.51
N ARG A 15 10.95 1.48 -0.14
CA ARG A 15 11.55 2.80 0.10
C ARG A 15 11.35 3.28 1.53
N LYS A 16 10.15 3.09 2.10
CA LYS A 16 9.84 3.54 3.46
C LYS A 16 10.56 2.69 4.51
N ILE A 17 10.65 1.38 4.31
CA ILE A 17 11.40 0.48 5.19
C ILE A 17 12.89 0.83 5.16
N ALA A 18 13.48 1.04 3.99
CA ALA A 18 14.88 1.43 3.87
C ALA A 18 15.18 2.76 4.59
N ALA A 19 14.24 3.72 4.54
CA ALA A 19 14.43 5.05 5.12
C ALA A 19 14.10 5.13 6.62
N LYS A 20 13.13 4.34 7.12
CA LYS A 20 12.56 4.50 8.47
C LYS A 20 12.54 3.22 9.32
N GLY A 21 13.03 2.11 8.78
CA GLY A 21 13.02 0.80 9.42
C GLY A 21 11.74 0.00 9.19
N PRO A 22 11.74 -1.30 9.55
CA PRO A 22 10.68 -2.26 9.24
C PRO A 22 9.35 -2.01 9.97
N ASP A 23 9.38 -1.26 11.07
CA ASP A 23 8.20 -0.93 11.87
C ASP A 23 7.48 0.34 11.42
N VAL A 24 7.92 0.98 10.32
CA VAL A 24 7.27 2.18 9.79
C VAL A 24 5.80 1.91 9.46
N GLY A 25 4.92 2.70 10.06
CA GLY A 25 3.49 2.71 9.76
C GLY A 25 3.17 3.52 8.51
N LEU A 26 2.35 2.95 7.62
CA LEU A 26 1.88 3.59 6.39
C LEU A 26 0.35 3.52 6.32
N SER A 27 -0.26 4.56 5.73
CA SER A 27 -1.64 4.52 5.26
C SER A 27 -1.65 4.33 3.74
N PHE A 28 -2.78 3.92 3.13
CA PHE A 28 -2.85 3.79 1.67
C PHE A 28 -2.58 5.10 0.92
N TYR A 29 -2.78 6.25 1.56
CA TYR A 29 -2.41 7.55 0.99
C TYR A 29 -0.90 7.68 0.73
N ALA A 30 -0.06 6.93 1.46
CA ALA A 30 1.39 6.94 1.25
C ALA A 30 1.80 6.48 -0.16
N PHE A 31 0.92 5.80 -0.89
CA PHE A 31 1.18 5.34 -2.25
C PHE A 31 1.03 6.46 -3.31
N PHE A 32 0.48 7.61 -2.93
CA PHE A 32 0.14 8.71 -3.84
C PHE A 32 0.80 10.01 -3.39
N ALA A 33 1.36 10.76 -4.34
CA ALA A 33 1.87 12.11 -4.07
C ALA A 33 0.70 13.10 -3.92
N ASN A 34 -0.33 12.96 -4.76
CA ASN A 34 -1.58 13.69 -4.67
C ASN A 34 -2.77 12.75 -4.96
N ARG A 35 -3.89 12.97 -4.27
CA ARG A 35 -5.14 12.21 -4.45
C ARG A 35 -5.76 12.36 -5.84
N ASN A 36 -5.43 13.42 -6.57
CA ASN A 36 -5.99 13.73 -7.88
C ASN A 36 -5.15 13.22 -9.05
N ASP A 37 -3.94 12.71 -8.83
CA ASP A 37 -3.04 12.27 -9.92
C ASP A 37 -3.59 11.03 -10.64
N ASP A 38 -4.17 10.11 -9.88
CA ASP A 38 -4.80 8.89 -10.38
C ASP A 38 -5.94 8.49 -9.41
N PRO A 39 -7.10 9.15 -9.50
CA PRO A 39 -8.20 8.95 -8.55
C PRO A 39 -8.75 7.52 -8.61
N GLU A 40 -8.76 6.88 -9.78
CA GLU A 40 -9.22 5.49 -9.92
C GLU A 40 -8.29 4.51 -9.18
N LEU A 41 -6.97 4.71 -9.30
CA LEU A 41 -5.99 3.92 -8.55
C LEU A 41 -6.06 4.17 -7.05
N LEU A 42 -6.35 5.40 -6.62
CA LEU A 42 -6.59 5.73 -5.21
C LEU A 42 -7.82 4.98 -4.67
N MET A 43 -8.93 4.99 -5.41
CA MET A 43 -10.16 4.31 -5.00
C MET A 43 -9.97 2.79 -4.93
N GLU A 44 -9.23 2.20 -5.89
CA GLU A 44 -8.88 0.78 -5.82
C GLU A 44 -8.01 0.46 -4.58
N ALA A 45 -7.03 1.32 -4.26
CA ALA A 45 -6.21 1.15 -3.07
C ALA A 45 -7.06 1.25 -1.79
N ALA A 46 -8.02 2.17 -1.75
CA ALA A 46 -8.94 2.32 -0.63
C ALA A 46 -9.86 1.11 -0.47
N GLU A 47 -10.42 0.57 -1.55
CA GLU A 47 -11.25 -0.64 -1.54
C GLU A 47 -10.46 -1.85 -1.00
N TRP A 48 -9.24 -2.06 -1.51
CA TRP A 48 -8.35 -3.12 -1.04
C TRP A 48 -8.02 -2.96 0.45
N TRP A 49 -7.69 -1.74 0.88
CA TRP A 49 -7.29 -1.43 2.26
C TRP A 49 -8.46 -1.58 3.24
N ILE A 50 -9.57 -0.91 2.98
CA ILE A 50 -10.67 -0.71 3.92
C ILE A 50 -11.67 -1.87 3.86
N ARG A 51 -12.05 -2.30 2.66
CA ARG A 51 -13.14 -3.29 2.50
C ARG A 51 -12.62 -4.71 2.45
N THR A 52 -11.55 -4.95 1.69
CA THR A 52 -11.00 -6.31 1.52
C THR A 52 -10.23 -6.75 2.75
N HIS A 53 -9.22 -5.98 3.18
CA HIS A 53 -8.36 -6.37 4.29
C HIS A 53 -8.73 -5.74 5.64
N LYS A 54 -9.60 -4.72 5.66
CA LYS A 54 -10.07 -4.04 6.88
C LYS A 54 -8.91 -3.60 7.78
N LEU A 55 -7.90 -3.04 7.13
CA LEU A 55 -6.70 -2.56 7.79
C LEU A 55 -6.98 -1.31 8.61
N ASP A 56 -6.18 -1.09 9.66
CA ASP A 56 -6.24 0.13 10.46
C ASP A 56 -5.81 1.36 9.64
N HIS A 57 -5.97 2.55 10.21
CA HIS A 57 -5.56 3.79 9.53
C HIS A 57 -4.07 3.79 9.16
N PHE A 58 -3.24 3.15 9.99
CA PHE A 58 -1.84 2.87 9.72
C PHE A 58 -1.52 1.40 9.94
N GLU A 59 -0.74 0.83 9.04
CA GLU A 59 -0.24 -0.54 9.13
C GLU A 59 1.27 -0.58 8.91
N LYS A 60 1.95 -1.56 9.51
CA LYS A 60 3.38 -1.75 9.28
C LYS A 60 3.65 -2.02 7.79
N ALA A 61 4.65 -1.35 7.22
CA ALA A 61 5.04 -1.53 5.82
C ALA A 61 5.35 -3.00 5.46
N THR A 62 5.94 -3.74 6.40
CA THR A 62 6.22 -5.18 6.28
C THR A 62 4.96 -6.04 6.19
N LYS A 63 3.90 -5.72 6.96
CA LYS A 63 2.60 -6.39 6.88
C LYS A 63 1.93 -6.14 5.54
N ILE A 64 1.95 -4.91 5.06
CA ILE A 64 1.40 -4.52 3.75
C ILE A 64 2.13 -5.29 2.64
N GLU A 65 3.47 -5.29 2.65
CA GLU A 65 4.28 -5.99 1.66
C GLU A 65 3.96 -7.49 1.62
N ALA A 66 3.84 -8.14 2.78
CA ALA A 66 3.51 -9.54 2.88
C ALA A 66 2.12 -9.87 2.29
N LEU A 67 1.10 -9.05 2.59
CA LEU A 67 -0.25 -9.22 2.02
C LEU A 67 -0.22 -9.12 0.49
N VAL A 68 0.50 -8.14 -0.05
CA VAL A 68 0.58 -7.90 -1.48
C VAL A 68 1.33 -9.03 -2.20
N ARG A 69 2.43 -9.54 -1.63
CA ARG A 69 3.18 -10.68 -2.19
C ARG A 69 2.40 -11.98 -2.15
N ALA A 70 1.56 -12.18 -1.14
CA ALA A 70 0.72 -13.39 -1.02
C ALA A 70 -0.38 -13.47 -2.09
N MET A 71 -0.68 -12.39 -2.81
CA MET A 71 -1.65 -12.38 -3.90
C MET A 71 -1.10 -12.92 -5.23
N ASP A 72 0.21 -13.18 -5.30
CA ASP A 72 0.91 -13.72 -6.48
C ASP A 72 1.12 -15.24 -6.40
N ALA A 73 0.49 -15.91 -5.43
CA ALA A 73 0.55 -17.37 -5.19
C ALA A 73 -0.76 -18.06 -5.57
#